data_AF-A0A7G8WDX5-F1
#
_entry.id   AF-A0A7G8WDX5-F1
#
_cell.length_a   1.000
_cell.length_b   1.000
_cell.length_c   1.000
_cell.angle_alpha   90.00
_cell.angle_beta   90.00
_cell.angle_gamma   90.00
#
_symmetry.space_group_name_H-M   'P 1'
#
loop_
_entity.id
_entity.type
_entity.pdbx_description
1 polymer ?
#
loop_
_entity_poly.entity_id
_entity_poly.type
_entity_poly.pdbx_seq_one_letter_code
_entity_poly.pdbx_strand_id
1 'polypeptide(L)'
;MKNLCLLIFTCLLCFSCKEAEPKLPHYTITGTAKGVYNGVRIHLKSSDDKEKDKIVSTRMVRNESFSIEGRVDMPTSYNISIDGIQGKLPIMVENSNINIDINKSKIEESKITGSKAQEDYDRFYIGFNKLDKEIFATVKEFRKYRFQNNKTKLDSLSNQMKIIDNKKTQYVIDFINNNEDNFFSLFLISKQLNNKKLDAKKYMDAFNNLSSEIKSSKKGIEIKLKLENLLDNYLKTNQPKIEK
;
A
#
# COMPACT_ATOMS: atom_id res chain seq x y z
N MET A 1 -63.29 29.18 26.98
CA MET A 1 -62.14 29.27 26.05
C MET A 1 -60.81 29.43 26.80
N LYS A 2 -60.47 28.51 27.71
CA LYS A 2 -59.17 28.49 28.39
C LYS A 2 -58.45 27.13 28.25
N ASN A 3 -59.18 26.08 27.86
CA ASN A 3 -58.65 24.72 27.73
C ASN A 3 -58.31 24.34 26.28
N LEU A 4 -58.55 25.22 25.30
CA LEU A 4 -58.20 24.98 23.89
C LEU A 4 -56.79 25.50 23.53
N CYS A 5 -56.25 26.46 24.30
CA CYS A 5 -54.89 26.94 24.12
C CYS A 5 -53.81 26.00 24.71
N LEU A 6 -54.20 25.07 25.59
CA LEU A 6 -53.25 24.15 26.24
C LEU A 6 -52.89 22.94 25.37
N LEU A 7 -53.66 22.67 24.31
CA LEU A 7 -53.48 21.52 23.42
C LEU A 7 -52.60 21.82 22.19
N ILE A 8 -52.28 23.09 21.95
CA ILE A 8 -51.43 23.51 20.82
C ILE A 8 -49.96 23.67 21.25
N PHE A 9 -49.69 23.85 22.55
CA PHE A 9 -48.33 24.06 23.06
C PHE A 9 -47.52 22.75 23.25
N THR A 10 -48.17 21.59 23.23
CA THR A 10 -47.54 20.27 23.43
C THR A 10 -47.08 19.59 22.14
N CYS A 11 -47.45 20.12 20.96
CA CYS A 11 -47.09 19.53 19.67
C CYS A 11 -45.75 20.03 19.08
N LEU A 12 -45.09 21.02 19.71
CA LEU A 12 -43.85 21.63 19.18
C LEU A 12 -42.53 20.99 19.68
N LEU A 13 -42.56 19.94 20.50
CA LEU A 13 -41.33 19.38 21.10
C LEU A 13 -40.75 18.16 20.37
N CYS A 14 -41.26 17.77 19.21
CA CYS A 14 -40.83 16.52 18.53
C CYS A 14 -39.92 16.69 17.30
N PHE A 15 -39.42 17.89 16.99
CA PHE A 15 -38.50 18.11 15.86
C PHE A 15 -37.05 18.42 16.26
N SER A 16 -36.55 17.80 17.33
CA SER A 16 -35.08 17.66 17.49
C SER A 16 -34.62 16.35 16.88
N CYS A 17 -34.79 16.22 15.56
CA CYS A 17 -33.90 15.37 14.78
C CYS A 17 -32.54 16.09 14.83
N LYS A 18 -31.61 15.59 15.65
CA LYS A 18 -30.20 15.90 15.45
C LYS A 18 -29.87 15.44 14.04
N GLU A 19 -29.83 16.36 13.09
CA GLU A 19 -29.16 16.12 11.82
C GLU A 19 -27.76 15.65 12.18
N ALA A 20 -27.51 14.36 11.95
CA ALA A 20 -26.17 13.83 12.12
C ALA A 20 -25.28 14.60 11.15
N GLU A 21 -24.35 15.38 11.68
CA GLU A 21 -23.35 16.06 10.86
C GLU A 21 -22.79 15.06 9.84
N PRO A 22 -22.63 15.45 8.55
CA PRO A 22 -22.13 14.55 7.54
C PRO A 22 -20.80 14.00 8.02
N LYS A 23 -20.79 12.71 8.38
CA LYS A 23 -19.58 12.05 8.86
C LYS A 23 -18.56 12.10 7.74
N LEU A 24 -17.58 12.95 7.95
CA LEU A 24 -16.32 13.00 7.26
C LEU A 24 -15.84 11.56 6.96
N PRO A 25 -15.49 11.20 5.70
CA PRO A 25 -15.07 9.85 5.35
C PRO A 25 -14.01 9.32 6.31
N HIS A 26 -14.21 8.10 6.82
CA HIS A 26 -13.35 7.44 7.79
C HIS A 26 -13.19 5.96 7.42
N TYR A 27 -12.18 5.30 7.95
CA TYR A 27 -12.07 3.85 7.90
C TYR A 27 -12.40 3.22 9.26
N THR A 28 -12.91 2.00 9.21
CA THR A 28 -13.04 1.11 10.37
C THR A 28 -12.43 -0.24 10.00
N ILE A 29 -11.31 -0.59 10.64
CA ILE A 29 -10.66 -1.89 10.50
C ILE A 29 -11.16 -2.78 11.63
N THR A 30 -11.98 -3.77 11.32
CA THR A 30 -12.44 -4.78 12.27
C THR A 30 -11.65 -6.07 12.03
N GLY A 31 -11.08 -6.64 13.08
CA GLY A 31 -10.32 -7.87 12.96
C GLY A 31 -10.81 -8.97 13.89
N THR A 32 -10.91 -10.18 13.34
CA THR A 32 -11.08 -11.44 14.09
C THR A 32 -9.70 -12.04 14.35
N ALA A 33 -9.39 -12.33 15.61
CA ALA A 33 -8.09 -12.78 16.11
C ALA A 33 -8.26 -14.00 17.02
N LYS A 34 -8.76 -15.10 16.45
CA LYS A 34 -9.00 -16.36 17.17
C LYS A 34 -7.72 -16.89 17.82
N GLY A 35 -7.81 -17.30 19.08
CA GLY A 35 -6.69 -17.81 19.85
C GLY A 35 -5.61 -16.78 20.20
N VAL A 36 -5.89 -15.48 20.03
CA VAL A 36 -5.09 -14.37 20.58
C VAL A 36 -5.70 -13.93 21.91
N TYR A 37 -4.88 -13.88 22.96
CA TYR A 37 -5.37 -13.57 24.30
C TYR A 37 -5.88 -12.14 24.43
N ASN A 38 -6.89 -11.95 25.28
CA ASN A 38 -7.37 -10.62 25.65
C ASN A 38 -6.23 -9.77 26.25
N GLY A 39 -6.22 -8.49 25.90
CA GLY A 39 -5.20 -7.54 26.35
C GLY A 39 -3.92 -7.52 25.51
N VAL A 40 -3.71 -8.49 24.61
CA VAL A 40 -2.61 -8.42 23.62
C VAL A 40 -2.81 -7.21 22.72
N ARG A 41 -1.72 -6.47 22.45
CA ARG A 41 -1.76 -5.26 21.65
C ARG A 41 -1.63 -5.56 20.17
N ILE A 42 -2.39 -4.80 19.40
CA ILE A 42 -2.35 -4.75 17.94
C ILE A 42 -1.97 -3.33 17.55
N HIS A 43 -0.98 -3.23 16.69
CA HIS A 43 -0.46 -1.96 16.19
C HIS A 43 -0.73 -1.82 14.71
N LEU A 44 -1.28 -0.68 14.32
CA LEU A 44 -1.23 -0.18 12.95
C LEU A 44 0.02 0.68 12.82
N LYS A 45 0.92 0.31 11.92
CA LYS A 45 2.23 0.96 11.72
C LYS A 45 2.37 1.48 10.31
N SER A 46 3.05 2.62 10.15
CA SER A 46 3.35 3.18 8.83
C SER A 46 4.25 2.26 8.01
N SER A 47 3.93 2.13 6.72
CA SER A 47 4.77 1.45 5.71
C SER A 47 5.59 2.42 4.86
N ASP A 48 5.50 3.74 5.12
CA ASP A 48 6.30 4.75 4.42
C ASP A 48 7.77 4.62 4.83
N ASP A 49 8.69 4.71 3.87
CA ASP A 49 10.12 4.57 4.12
C ASP A 49 10.66 5.62 5.12
N LYS A 50 10.09 6.83 5.15
CA LYS A 50 10.51 7.90 6.08
C LYS A 50 10.05 7.66 7.51
N GLU A 51 8.90 7.01 7.68
CA GLU A 51 8.26 6.77 8.98
C GLU A 51 8.13 5.27 9.25
N LYS A 52 9.05 4.48 8.73
CA LYS A 52 8.93 3.03 8.71
C LYS A 52 8.70 2.48 10.12
N ASP A 53 7.65 1.67 10.25
CA ASP A 53 7.24 1.01 11.49
C ASP A 53 6.82 1.97 12.63
N LYS A 54 6.69 3.28 12.37
CA LYS A 54 6.07 4.25 13.30
C LYS A 54 4.65 3.81 13.63
N ILE A 55 4.35 3.71 14.92
CA ILE A 55 3.01 3.33 15.39
C ILE A 55 2.05 4.49 15.13
N VAL A 56 1.01 4.19 14.34
CA VAL A 56 -0.09 5.11 14.00
C VAL A 56 -1.23 4.94 14.99
N SER A 57 -1.52 3.69 15.36
CA SER A 57 -2.58 3.37 16.32
C SER A 57 -2.26 2.08 17.07
N THR A 58 -2.77 1.98 18.29
CA THR A 58 -2.72 0.77 19.10
C THR A 58 -4.10 0.41 19.62
N ARG A 59 -4.46 -0.86 19.58
CA ARG A 59 -5.68 -1.43 20.16
C ARG A 59 -5.36 -2.70 20.93
N MET A 60 -6.26 -3.10 21.81
CA MET A 60 -6.16 -4.34 22.54
C MET A 60 -7.18 -5.33 22.01
N VAL A 61 -6.80 -6.60 21.92
CA VAL A 61 -7.72 -7.69 21.62
C VAL A 61 -8.70 -7.85 22.78
N ARG A 62 -9.99 -7.95 22.44
CA ARG A 62 -11.08 -8.25 23.36
C ARG A 62 -12.04 -9.21 22.69
N ASN A 63 -12.34 -10.33 23.35
CA ASN A 63 -13.22 -11.38 22.84
C ASN A 63 -12.79 -11.82 21.43
N GLU A 64 -11.49 -12.14 21.29
CA GLU A 64 -10.88 -12.55 20.02
C GLU A 64 -11.07 -11.55 18.88
N SER A 65 -11.29 -10.27 19.18
CA SER A 65 -11.59 -9.24 18.18
C SER A 65 -10.92 -7.91 18.50
N PHE A 66 -10.78 -7.06 17.48
CA PHE A 66 -10.31 -5.68 17.64
C PHE A 66 -10.97 -4.74 16.62
N SER A 67 -10.99 -3.45 16.91
CA SER A 67 -11.44 -2.41 15.99
C SER A 67 -10.52 -1.19 16.05
N ILE A 68 -10.03 -0.76 14.88
CA ILE A 68 -9.22 0.45 14.68
C ILE A 68 -10.01 1.40 13.79
N GLU A 69 -10.22 2.62 14.25
CA GLU A 69 -10.86 3.67 13.47
C GLU A 69 -9.87 4.80 13.21
N GLY A 70 -10.06 5.48 12.08
CA GLY A 70 -9.26 6.64 11.71
C GLY A 70 -9.66 7.17 10.34
N ARG A 71 -8.77 7.94 9.75
CA ARG A 71 -8.96 8.57 8.45
C ARG A 71 -7.68 8.57 7.66
N VAL A 72 -7.82 8.45 6.34
CA VAL A 72 -6.76 8.71 5.37
C VAL A 72 -7.26 9.67 4.30
N ASP A 73 -6.39 10.52 3.75
CA ASP A 73 -6.77 11.42 2.65
C ASP A 73 -6.82 10.68 1.30
N MET A 74 -6.10 9.56 1.21
CA MET A 74 -6.05 8.67 0.04
C MET A 74 -5.69 7.25 0.49
N PRO A 75 -5.96 6.21 -0.32
CA PRO A 75 -5.51 4.87 -0.04
C PRO A 75 -4.02 4.80 0.33
N THR A 76 -3.72 4.26 1.50
CA THR A 76 -2.39 4.30 2.13
C THR A 76 -1.98 2.93 2.64
N SER A 77 -0.72 2.57 2.45
CA SER A 77 -0.17 1.32 2.96
C SER A 77 0.23 1.44 4.44
N TYR A 78 -0.19 0.46 5.24
CA TYR A 78 0.22 0.26 6.62
C TYR A 78 0.68 -1.19 6.82
N ASN A 79 1.13 -1.50 8.04
CA ASN A 79 1.34 -2.85 8.52
C ASN A 79 0.56 -3.05 9.82
N ILE A 80 -0.11 -4.20 9.94
CA ILE A 80 -0.60 -4.70 11.22
C ILE A 80 0.48 -5.58 11.85
N SER A 81 0.78 -5.34 13.13
CA SER A 81 1.61 -6.24 13.95
C SER A 81 0.91 -6.52 15.28
N ILE A 82 1.08 -7.72 15.81
CA ILE A 82 0.45 -8.17 17.05
C ILE A 82 1.57 -8.57 18.03
N ASP A 83 1.53 -8.06 19.26
CA ASP A 83 2.54 -8.39 20.27
C ASP A 83 2.58 -9.91 20.51
N GLY A 84 3.79 -10.48 20.48
CA GLY A 84 4.01 -11.91 20.66
C GLY A 84 3.73 -12.78 19.42
N ILE A 85 3.29 -12.21 18.29
CA ILE A 85 3.16 -12.91 17.01
C ILE A 85 4.25 -12.41 16.07
N GLN A 86 5.04 -13.34 15.51
CA GLN A 86 6.09 -13.00 14.57
C GLN A 86 5.51 -12.55 13.23
N GLY A 87 6.13 -11.52 12.65
CA GLY A 87 5.78 -11.02 11.32
C GLY A 87 4.88 -9.80 11.36
N LYS A 88 4.40 -9.40 10.18
CA LYS A 88 3.47 -8.31 9.99
C LYS A 88 2.59 -8.56 8.78
N LEU A 89 1.39 -8.03 8.80
CA LEU A 89 0.44 -8.08 7.70
C LEU A 89 0.42 -6.72 7.00
N PRO A 90 0.99 -6.60 5.78
CA PRO A 90 0.78 -5.43 4.94
C PRO A 90 -0.71 -5.26 4.64
N ILE A 91 -1.18 -4.02 4.68
CA ILE A 91 -2.58 -3.69 4.41
C ILE A 91 -2.67 -2.36 3.66
N MET A 92 -3.55 -2.29 2.67
CA MET A 92 -3.97 -1.05 2.04
C MET A 92 -5.23 -0.55 2.74
N VAL A 93 -5.18 0.66 3.27
CA VAL A 93 -6.28 1.28 4.01
C VAL A 93 -6.83 2.46 3.22
N GLU A 94 -8.14 2.45 3.01
CA GLU A 94 -8.94 3.55 2.47
C GLU A 94 -10.16 3.77 3.38
N ASN A 95 -10.83 4.93 3.28
CA ASN A 95 -11.98 5.28 4.13
C ASN A 95 -13.20 4.39 3.83
N SER A 96 -13.18 3.17 4.37
CA SER A 96 -14.14 2.08 4.17
C SER A 96 -14.20 1.17 5.40
N ASN A 97 -15.14 0.23 5.40
CA ASN A 97 -15.18 -0.83 6.40
C ASN A 97 -14.29 -1.99 5.94
N ILE A 98 -13.20 -2.22 6.65
CA ILE A 98 -12.18 -3.21 6.31
C ILE A 98 -12.24 -4.34 7.34
N ASN A 99 -12.32 -5.58 6.88
CA ASN A 99 -12.34 -6.76 7.75
C ASN A 99 -11.04 -7.55 7.60
N ILE A 100 -10.49 -8.00 8.74
CA ILE A 100 -9.29 -8.84 8.80
C ILE A 100 -9.60 -10.15 9.53
N ASP A 101 -9.30 -11.28 8.92
CA ASP A 101 -9.28 -12.59 9.58
C ASP A 101 -7.82 -12.99 9.84
N ILE A 102 -7.39 -12.89 11.10
CA ILE A 102 -5.99 -13.08 11.49
C ILE A 102 -5.63 -14.56 11.52
N ASN A 103 -4.64 -14.93 10.72
CA ASN A 103 -3.93 -16.19 10.86
C ASN A 103 -2.77 -16.03 11.84
N LYS A 104 -3.01 -16.35 13.12
CA LYS A 104 -2.00 -16.26 14.20
C LYS A 104 -0.72 -17.04 13.92
N SER A 105 -0.82 -18.19 13.23
CA SER A 105 0.33 -19.04 12.93
C SER A 105 1.20 -18.44 11.83
N LYS A 106 0.58 -17.65 10.94
CA LYS A 106 1.25 -17.02 9.81
C LYS A 106 0.54 -15.73 9.42
N ILE A 107 0.88 -14.65 10.12
CA ILE A 107 0.14 -13.39 10.06
C ILE A 107 0.09 -12.79 8.66
N GLU A 108 1.11 -13.01 7.83
CA GLU A 108 1.17 -12.59 6.44
C GLU A 108 0.17 -13.31 5.52
N GLU A 109 -0.42 -14.42 5.97
CA GLU A 109 -1.49 -15.15 5.26
C GLU A 109 -2.89 -14.80 5.78
N SER A 110 -3.01 -13.77 6.61
CA SER A 110 -4.30 -13.27 7.07
C SER A 110 -5.13 -12.74 5.90
N LYS A 111 -6.45 -12.91 5.96
CA LYS A 111 -7.36 -12.46 4.90
C LYS A 111 -7.85 -11.05 5.19
N ILE A 112 -7.80 -10.17 4.18
CA ILE A 112 -8.31 -8.80 4.27
C ILE A 112 -9.43 -8.62 3.23
N THR A 113 -10.51 -7.93 3.60
CA THR A 113 -11.63 -7.64 2.68
C THR A 113 -12.20 -6.24 2.98
N GLY A 114 -13.00 -5.70 2.04
CA GLY A 114 -13.72 -4.44 2.24
C GLY A 114 -12.97 -3.17 1.85
N SER A 115 -11.77 -3.31 1.27
CA SER A 115 -11.01 -2.21 0.65
C SER A 115 -10.71 -2.52 -0.81
N LYS A 116 -11.08 -1.60 -1.70
CA LYS A 116 -10.77 -1.62 -3.12
C LYS A 116 -9.27 -1.57 -3.36
N ALA A 117 -8.56 -0.68 -2.67
CA ALA A 117 -7.10 -0.62 -2.74
C ALA A 117 -6.42 -1.93 -2.29
N GLN A 118 -7.00 -2.66 -1.33
CA GLN A 118 -6.51 -3.98 -0.94
C GLN A 118 -6.77 -5.02 -2.04
N GLU A 119 -7.94 -5.02 -2.68
CA GLU A 119 -8.20 -5.92 -3.80
C GLU A 119 -7.24 -5.70 -4.97
N ASP A 120 -6.89 -4.44 -5.24
CA ASP A 120 -5.91 -4.08 -6.26
C ASP A 120 -4.50 -4.54 -5.90
N TYR A 121 -4.12 -4.39 -4.63
CA TYR A 121 -2.89 -4.96 -4.08
C TYR A 121 -2.86 -6.47 -4.30
N ASP A 122 -3.91 -7.20 -3.87
CA ASP A 122 -3.96 -8.65 -3.94
C ASP A 122 -3.89 -9.13 -5.40
N ARG A 123 -4.66 -8.49 -6.31
CA ARG A 123 -4.65 -8.79 -7.74
C ARG A 123 -3.27 -8.60 -8.37
N PHE A 124 -2.59 -7.49 -8.05
CA PHE A 124 -1.25 -7.23 -8.56
C PHE A 124 -0.25 -8.29 -8.10
N TYR A 125 -0.28 -8.62 -6.80
CA TYR A 125 0.70 -9.54 -6.22
C TYR A 125 0.48 -11.00 -6.64
N ILE A 126 -0.70 -11.42 -7.12
CA ILE A 126 -0.90 -12.75 -7.71
C ILE A 126 0.07 -13.00 -8.89
N GLY A 127 0.21 -12.02 -9.79
CA GLY A 127 1.11 -12.13 -10.95
C GLY A 127 2.56 -11.81 -10.57
N PHE A 128 2.76 -10.74 -9.79
CA PHE A 128 4.11 -10.30 -9.41
C PHE A 128 4.87 -11.37 -8.62
N ASN A 129 4.19 -12.09 -7.72
CA ASN A 129 4.82 -13.15 -6.92
C ASN A 129 5.33 -14.33 -7.76
N LYS A 130 4.79 -14.56 -8.97
CA LYS A 130 5.32 -15.59 -9.89
C LYS A 130 6.70 -15.18 -10.41
N LEU A 131 6.86 -13.92 -10.79
CA LEU A 131 8.14 -13.36 -11.23
C LEU A 131 9.16 -13.33 -10.08
N ASP A 132 8.72 -13.05 -8.85
CA ASP A 132 9.57 -13.14 -7.66
C ASP A 132 10.09 -14.55 -7.39
N LYS A 133 9.24 -15.57 -7.58
CA LYS A 133 9.66 -16.98 -7.47
C LYS A 133 10.67 -17.35 -8.56
N GLU A 134 10.44 -16.89 -9.80
CA GLU A 134 11.34 -17.11 -10.93
C GLU A 134 12.73 -16.53 -10.65
N ILE A 135 12.83 -15.25 -10.28
CA ILE A 135 14.12 -14.61 -9.98
C ILE A 135 14.82 -15.27 -8.78
N PHE A 136 14.08 -15.65 -7.73
CA PHE A 136 14.66 -16.32 -6.58
C PHE A 136 15.28 -17.68 -6.97
N ALA A 137 14.59 -18.46 -7.80
CA ALA A 137 15.10 -19.72 -8.30
C ALA A 137 16.36 -19.51 -9.15
N THR A 138 16.36 -18.55 -10.07
CA THR A 138 17.53 -18.21 -10.90
C THR A 138 18.72 -17.74 -10.06
N VAL A 139 18.49 -16.92 -9.03
CA VAL A 139 19.54 -16.47 -8.09
C VAL A 139 20.11 -17.62 -7.29
N LYS A 140 19.27 -18.56 -6.84
CA LYS A 140 19.71 -19.78 -6.15
C LYS A 140 20.60 -20.63 -7.06
N GLU A 141 20.22 -20.81 -8.32
CA GLU A 141 21.00 -21.56 -9.31
C GLU A 141 22.33 -20.86 -9.64
N PHE A 142 22.31 -19.53 -9.82
CA PHE A 142 23.52 -18.74 -10.04
C PHE A 142 24.53 -18.91 -8.91
N ARG A 143 24.07 -18.85 -7.65
CA ARG A 143 24.93 -19.08 -6.48
C ARG A 143 25.56 -20.47 -6.51
N LYS A 144 24.80 -21.51 -6.89
CA LYS A 144 25.30 -22.88 -7.03
C LYS A 144 26.43 -22.96 -8.07
N TYR A 145 26.23 -22.43 -9.28
CA TYR A 145 27.25 -22.50 -10.35
C TYR A 145 28.43 -21.57 -10.13
N ARG A 146 28.27 -20.53 -9.29
CA ARG A 146 29.38 -19.65 -8.91
C ARG A 146 30.46 -20.41 -8.15
N PHE A 147 30.08 -21.35 -7.28
CA PHE A 147 31.03 -22.22 -6.59
C PHE A 147 31.74 -23.22 -7.52
N GLN A 148 31.17 -23.49 -8.69
CA GLN A 148 31.71 -24.42 -9.69
C GLN A 148 32.57 -23.72 -10.76
N ASN A 149 32.71 -22.38 -10.69
CA ASN A 149 33.41 -21.56 -11.69
C ASN A 149 32.95 -21.78 -13.14
N ASN A 150 31.69 -22.18 -13.35
CA ASN A 150 31.14 -22.42 -14.69
C ASN A 150 30.72 -21.10 -15.36
N LYS A 151 31.66 -20.44 -16.04
CA LYS A 151 31.46 -19.13 -16.66
C LYS A 151 30.26 -19.09 -17.62
N THR A 152 30.13 -20.07 -18.52
CA THR A 152 29.03 -20.12 -19.48
C THR A 152 27.66 -20.17 -18.80
N LYS A 153 27.52 -20.95 -17.73
CA LYS A 153 26.28 -20.99 -16.95
C LYS A 153 26.02 -19.68 -16.21
N LEU A 154 27.06 -19.06 -15.65
CA LEU A 154 26.93 -17.77 -14.97
C LEU A 154 26.47 -16.66 -15.93
N ASP A 155 27.01 -16.61 -17.15
CA ASP A 155 26.61 -15.63 -18.17
C ASP A 155 25.14 -15.84 -18.60
N SER A 156 24.74 -17.10 -18.82
CA SER A 156 23.35 -17.45 -19.15
C SER A 156 22.37 -17.06 -18.04
N LEU A 157 22.68 -17.40 -16.78
CA LEU A 157 21.85 -17.07 -15.62
C LEU A 157 21.79 -15.55 -15.37
N SER A 158 22.90 -14.83 -15.60
CA SER A 158 22.90 -13.36 -15.53
C SER A 158 21.97 -12.74 -16.55
N ASN A 159 21.92 -13.26 -17.77
CA ASN A 159 20.99 -12.81 -18.80
C ASN A 159 19.54 -13.14 -18.45
N GLN A 160 19.27 -14.32 -17.90
CA GLN A 160 17.93 -14.67 -17.41
C GLN A 160 17.45 -13.71 -16.31
N MET A 161 18.31 -13.37 -15.34
CA MET A 161 17.97 -12.39 -14.30
C MET A 161 17.60 -11.03 -14.90
N LYS A 162 18.37 -10.52 -15.88
CA LYS A 162 18.05 -9.27 -16.58
C LYS A 162 16.69 -9.32 -17.27
N ILE A 163 16.37 -10.44 -17.93
CA ILE A 163 15.07 -10.64 -18.58
C ILE A 163 13.94 -10.61 -17.55
N ILE A 164 14.10 -11.29 -16.42
CA ILE A 164 13.09 -11.32 -15.35
C ILE A 164 12.93 -9.93 -14.72
N ASP A 165 14.02 -9.20 -14.46
CA ASP A 165 13.99 -7.83 -13.94
C ASP A 165 13.23 -6.89 -14.90
N ASN A 166 13.43 -7.04 -16.21
CA ASN A 166 12.68 -6.30 -17.22
C ASN A 166 11.19 -6.67 -17.23
N LYS A 167 10.85 -7.97 -17.12
CA LYS A 167 9.45 -8.43 -17.00
C LYS A 167 8.78 -7.85 -15.75
N LYS A 168 9.48 -7.82 -14.61
CA LYS A 168 8.95 -7.22 -13.36
C LYS A 168 8.69 -5.72 -13.52
N THR A 169 9.64 -5.01 -14.13
CA THR A 169 9.48 -3.58 -14.42
C THR A 169 8.30 -3.35 -15.36
N GLN A 170 8.17 -4.14 -16.43
CA GLN A 170 7.05 -4.03 -17.37
C GLN A 170 5.71 -4.34 -16.69
N TYR A 171 5.65 -5.38 -15.86
CA TYR A 171 4.44 -5.75 -15.12
C TYR A 171 3.94 -4.61 -14.21
N VAL A 172 4.85 -3.90 -13.54
CA VAL A 172 4.51 -2.70 -12.74
C VAL A 172 3.95 -1.60 -13.64
N ILE A 173 4.63 -1.30 -14.74
CA ILE A 173 4.26 -0.21 -15.66
C ILE A 173 2.92 -0.50 -16.37
N ASP A 174 2.70 -1.73 -16.80
CA ASP A 174 1.44 -2.16 -17.40
C ASP A 174 0.29 -2.05 -16.41
N PHE A 175 0.50 -2.43 -15.15
CA PHE A 175 -0.51 -2.24 -14.13
C PHE A 175 -0.88 -0.75 -13.98
N ILE A 176 0.12 0.13 -13.87
CA ILE A 176 -0.10 1.57 -13.72
C ILE A 176 -0.88 2.14 -14.91
N ASN A 177 -0.44 1.84 -16.14
CA ASN A 177 -1.07 2.36 -17.36
C ASN A 177 -2.49 1.84 -17.57
N ASN A 178 -2.81 0.62 -17.11
CA ASN A 178 -4.16 0.07 -17.23
C ASN A 178 -5.09 0.48 -16.08
N ASN A 179 -4.61 1.27 -15.12
CA ASN A 179 -5.33 1.65 -13.90
C ASN A 179 -5.08 3.14 -13.57
N GLU A 180 -5.42 4.02 -14.51
CA GLU A 180 -5.13 5.47 -14.44
C GLU A 180 -5.77 6.17 -13.23
N ASP A 181 -6.93 5.68 -12.77
CA ASP A 181 -7.69 6.18 -11.60
C ASP A 181 -7.44 5.38 -10.32
N ASN A 182 -6.33 4.64 -10.24
CA ASN A 182 -6.01 3.81 -9.08
C ASN A 182 -4.89 4.37 -8.21
N PHE A 183 -5.20 4.79 -6.97
CA PHE A 183 -4.22 5.28 -6.00
C PHE A 183 -3.14 4.26 -5.64
N PHE A 184 -3.39 2.95 -5.80
CA PHE A 184 -2.37 1.91 -5.63
C PHE A 184 -1.20 2.08 -6.62
N SER A 185 -1.42 2.69 -7.79
CA SER A 185 -0.36 3.03 -8.74
C SER A 185 0.70 3.94 -8.10
N LEU A 186 0.32 4.89 -7.24
CA LEU A 186 1.28 5.72 -6.50
C LEU A 186 2.12 4.90 -5.53
N PHE A 187 1.51 3.90 -4.86
CA PHE A 187 2.25 2.98 -4.01
C PHE A 187 3.30 2.20 -4.82
N LEU A 188 2.92 1.65 -5.97
CA LEU A 188 3.85 0.90 -6.84
C LEU A 188 5.03 1.76 -7.31
N ILE A 189 4.77 3.00 -7.76
CA ILE A 189 5.84 3.93 -8.15
C ILE A 189 6.74 4.23 -6.95
N SER A 190 6.16 4.53 -5.78
CA SER A 190 6.93 4.90 -4.59
C SER A 190 7.94 3.82 -4.17
N LYS A 191 7.61 2.53 -4.33
CA LYS A 191 8.51 1.41 -4.03
C LYS A 191 9.74 1.35 -4.92
N GLN A 192 9.70 2.02 -6.07
CA GLN A 192 10.77 2.00 -7.07
C GLN A 192 11.69 3.22 -6.98
N LEU A 193 11.26 4.32 -6.32
CA LEU A 193 12.01 5.59 -6.28
C LEU A 193 13.39 5.50 -5.63
N ASN A 194 13.61 4.49 -4.77
CA ASN A 194 14.89 4.25 -4.11
C ASN A 194 15.76 3.21 -4.84
N ASN A 195 15.28 2.64 -5.95
CA ASN A 195 16.02 1.70 -6.76
C ASN A 195 17.06 2.45 -7.61
N LYS A 196 18.36 2.17 -7.39
CA LYS A 196 19.45 2.80 -8.15
C LYS A 196 19.44 2.51 -9.65
N LYS A 197 18.74 1.45 -10.08
CA LYS A 197 18.57 1.05 -11.49
C LYS A 197 17.23 1.50 -12.07
N LEU A 198 16.50 2.38 -11.38
CA LEU A 198 15.23 2.90 -11.86
C LEU A 198 15.39 3.57 -13.23
N ASP A 199 14.54 3.18 -14.18
CA ASP A 199 14.31 3.96 -15.39
C ASP A 199 13.34 5.10 -15.07
N ALA A 200 13.88 6.23 -14.59
CA ALA A 200 13.07 7.35 -14.12
C ALA A 200 12.15 7.90 -15.23
N LYS A 201 12.57 7.81 -16.51
CA LYS A 201 11.74 8.28 -17.63
C LYS A 201 10.50 7.41 -17.78
N LYS A 202 10.68 6.08 -17.79
CA LYS A 202 9.57 5.14 -17.91
C LYS A 202 8.53 5.31 -16.79
N TYR A 203 8.99 5.52 -15.55
CA TYR A 203 8.09 5.75 -14.41
C TYR A 203 7.44 7.15 -14.45
N MET A 204 8.13 8.17 -14.98
CA MET A 204 7.52 9.49 -15.21
C MET A 204 6.43 9.43 -16.29
N ASP A 205 6.68 8.74 -17.39
CA ASP A 205 5.69 8.54 -18.46
C ASP A 205 4.43 7.83 -17.91
N ALA A 206 4.62 6.75 -17.16
CA ALA A 206 3.51 6.05 -16.50
C ALA A 206 2.78 6.91 -15.45
N PHE A 207 3.52 7.71 -14.66
CA PHE A 207 2.92 8.65 -13.72
C PHE A 207 2.07 9.71 -14.42
N ASN A 208 2.50 10.22 -15.57
CA ASN A 208 1.79 11.25 -16.31
C ASN A 208 0.45 10.78 -16.89
N ASN A 209 0.32 9.47 -17.16
CA ASN A 209 -0.93 8.84 -17.59
C ASN A 209 -1.97 8.72 -16.48
N LEU A 210 -1.58 8.82 -15.20
CA LEU A 210 -2.53 8.82 -14.09
C LEU A 210 -3.47 10.02 -14.16
N SER A 211 -4.65 9.89 -13.57
CA SER A 211 -5.63 10.98 -13.55
C SER A 211 -5.17 12.20 -12.74
N SER A 212 -5.79 13.34 -13.01
CA SER A 212 -5.45 14.62 -12.37
C SER A 212 -5.62 14.57 -10.85
N GLU A 213 -6.65 13.88 -10.36
CA GLU A 213 -6.90 13.67 -8.93
C GLU A 213 -5.70 12.97 -8.27
N ILE A 214 -5.24 11.86 -8.87
CA ILE A 214 -4.12 11.08 -8.33
C ILE A 214 -2.81 11.87 -8.39
N LYS A 215 -2.54 12.53 -9.52
CA LYS A 215 -1.31 13.33 -9.69
C LYS A 215 -1.25 14.53 -8.76
N SER A 216 -2.40 15.15 -8.46
CA SER A 216 -2.49 16.33 -7.57
C SER A 216 -2.59 16.00 -6.08
N SER A 217 -2.80 14.72 -5.74
CA SER A 217 -2.73 14.26 -4.34
C SER A 217 -1.36 14.57 -3.72
N LYS A 218 -1.32 14.69 -2.38
CA LYS A 218 -0.07 14.93 -1.64
C LYS A 218 1.03 13.94 -2.04
N LYS A 219 0.71 12.64 -2.14
CA LYS A 219 1.68 11.61 -2.53
C LYS A 219 2.06 11.71 -4.01
N GLY A 220 1.11 12.07 -4.88
CA GLY A 220 1.37 12.30 -6.30
C GLY A 220 2.40 13.40 -6.52
N ILE A 221 2.26 14.53 -5.82
CA ILE A 221 3.22 15.64 -5.85
C ILE A 221 4.61 15.20 -5.35
N GLU A 222 4.68 14.48 -4.23
CA GLU A 222 5.95 13.95 -3.70
C GLU A 222 6.66 13.03 -4.70
N ILE A 223 5.91 12.14 -5.35
CA ILE A 223 6.42 11.21 -6.36
C ILE A 223 6.93 11.96 -7.57
N LYS A 224 6.15 12.92 -8.09
CA LYS A 224 6.53 13.74 -9.25
C LYS A 224 7.87 14.44 -9.01
N LEU A 225 7.99 15.16 -7.89
CA LEU A 225 9.23 15.88 -7.54
C LEU A 225 10.43 14.94 -7.43
N LYS A 226 10.22 13.72 -6.91
CA LYS A 226 11.31 12.73 -6.80
C LYS A 226 11.73 12.20 -8.18
N LEU A 227 10.77 11.93 -9.07
CA LEU A 227 11.06 11.48 -10.44
C LEU A 227 11.75 12.57 -11.27
N GLU A 228 11.32 13.82 -11.17
CA GLU A 228 11.97 14.98 -11.82
C GLU A 228 13.43 15.11 -11.39
N ASN A 229 13.69 15.04 -10.08
CA ASN A 229 15.06 15.09 -9.55
C ASN A 229 15.93 13.94 -10.07
N LEU A 230 15.38 12.72 -10.15
CA LEU A 230 16.10 11.56 -10.70
C LEU A 230 16.42 11.75 -12.18
N LEU A 231 15.51 12.32 -12.96
CA LEU A 231 15.73 12.65 -14.38
C LEU A 231 16.81 13.73 -14.54
N ASP A 232 16.75 14.81 -13.78
CA ASP A 232 17.74 15.89 -13.83
C ASP A 232 19.14 15.39 -13.49
N ASN A 233 19.28 14.55 -12.46
CA ASN A 233 20.57 13.96 -12.08
C ASN A 233 21.11 13.03 -13.17
N TYR A 234 20.24 12.26 -13.83
CA TYR A 234 20.63 11.43 -14.97
C TYR A 234 21.15 12.27 -16.14
N LEU A 235 20.49 13.40 -16.45
CA LEU A 235 20.93 14.31 -17.51
C LEU A 235 22.26 14.98 -17.17
N LYS A 236 22.44 15.47 -15.94
CA LYS A 236 23.69 16.13 -15.49
C LYS A 236 24.89 15.20 -15.48
N THR A 237 24.70 13.93 -15.11
CA THR A 237 25.79 12.94 -15.05
C THR A 237 26.20 12.39 -16.41
N ASN A 238 25.33 12.47 -17.42
CA ASN A 238 25.56 11.96 -18.77
C ASN A 238 25.73 13.05 -19.84
N GLN A 239 25.80 14.33 -19.46
CA GLN A 239 26.21 15.39 -20.38
C GLN A 239 27.69 15.21 -20.74
N PRO A 240 28.07 15.28 -22.03
CA PRO A 240 29.47 15.24 -22.42
C PRO A 240 30.20 16.40 -21.75
N LYS A 241 31.30 16.10 -21.05
CA LYS A 241 32.20 17.15 -20.57
C LYS A 241 32.71 17.89 -21.79
N ILE A 242 32.28 19.14 -21.96
CA ILE A 242 32.91 20.05 -22.90
C ILE A 242 34.27 20.38 -22.28
N GLU A 243 35.31 19.66 -22.69
CA GLU A 243 36.70 20.06 -22.41
C GLU A 243 36.93 21.41 -23.10
N LYS A 244 37.28 22.42 -22.29
CA LYS A 244 37.74 23.72 -22.77
C LYS A 244 39.23 23.66 -23.04
#